data_AF-A0A9X2BV83-F1
#
_entry.id   AF-A0A9X2BV83-F1
#
_cell.length_a   1.000
_cell.length_b   1.000
_cell.length_c   1.000
_cell.angle_alpha   90.00
_cell.angle_beta   90.00
_cell.angle_gamma   90.00
#
_symmetry.space_group_name_H-M   'P 1'
#
loop_
_entity.id
_entity.type
_entity.pdbx_description
1 polymer ?
#
loop_
_entity_poly.entity_id
_entity_poly.type
_entity_poly.pdbx_seq_one_letter_code
_entity_poly.pdbx_strand_id
1 'polypeptide(L)'
;MLQDLANRLVVPGLPEWTGLVVLVAGLLLGLAFLLMPFSVFGVKGRLDAIEAQLDELHAELRGLALQLPDLSRRHTLVEDDWATPPPRSAAAEPPPRSTPPVPPPPAWPGPPRGSRAEPRLDWPGDGRGEPRR
;
A
#
# COMPACT_ATOMS: atom_id res chain seq x y z
N MET A 1 -31.19 0.12 -37.72
CA MET A 1 -30.49 -0.89 -36.88
C MET A 1 -30.33 -0.41 -35.43
N LEU A 2 -29.39 0.49 -35.07
CA LEU A 2 -29.29 1.02 -33.69
C LEU A 2 -30.50 1.87 -33.27
N GLN A 3 -31.06 2.63 -34.19
CA GLN A 3 -32.27 3.45 -33.96
C GLN A 3 -33.52 2.59 -33.73
N ASP A 4 -33.62 1.43 -34.39
CA ASP A 4 -34.74 0.50 -34.20
C ASP A 4 -34.68 -0.19 -32.83
N LEU A 5 -33.48 -0.51 -32.34
CA LEU A 5 -33.24 -1.00 -30.98
C LEU A 5 -33.60 0.05 -29.94
N ALA A 6 -33.22 1.31 -30.16
CA ALA A 6 -33.59 2.42 -29.29
C ALA A 6 -35.12 2.59 -29.22
N ASN A 7 -35.81 2.58 -30.36
CA ASN A 7 -37.27 2.71 -30.42
C ASN A 7 -38.01 1.53 -29.77
N ARG A 8 -37.46 0.31 -29.80
CA ARG A 8 -38.03 -0.85 -29.10
C ARG A 8 -37.84 -0.81 -27.59
N LEU A 9 -36.83 -0.09 -27.11
CA LEU A 9 -36.59 0.13 -25.68
C LEU A 9 -37.46 1.26 -25.10
N VAL A 10 -38.04 2.11 -25.95
CA VAL A 10 -39.05 3.07 -25.53
C VAL A 10 -40.35 2.31 -25.28
N VAL A 11 -40.45 1.71 -24.10
CA VAL A 11 -41.71 1.22 -23.55
C VAL A 11 -42.62 2.44 -23.35
N PRO A 12 -43.85 2.44 -23.90
CA PRO A 12 -44.78 3.56 -23.71
C PRO A 12 -45.08 3.71 -22.21
N GLY A 13 -44.49 4.73 -21.59
CA GLY A 13 -44.55 4.99 -20.14
C GLY A 13 -43.19 5.15 -19.44
N LEU A 14 -42.07 4.82 -20.09
CA LEU A 14 -40.73 5.03 -19.53
C LEU A 14 -40.05 6.29 -20.11
N PRO A 15 -39.33 7.07 -19.28
CA PRO A 15 -38.66 8.29 -19.73
C PRO A 15 -37.65 8.04 -20.86
N GLU A 16 -37.50 9.00 -21.78
CA GLU A 16 -36.57 8.95 -22.91
C GLU A 16 -35.09 8.72 -22.51
N TRP A 17 -34.67 9.12 -21.31
CA TRP A 17 -33.33 8.86 -20.78
C TRP A 17 -33.04 7.38 -20.51
N THR A 18 -34.08 6.54 -20.33
CA THR A 18 -33.92 5.12 -20.00
C THR A 18 -33.27 4.33 -21.14
N GLY A 19 -33.60 4.64 -22.40
CA GLY A 19 -32.95 4.04 -23.56
C GLY A 19 -31.45 4.33 -23.62
N LEU A 20 -31.05 5.56 -23.28
CA LEU A 20 -29.64 5.96 -23.19
C LEU A 20 -28.93 5.22 -22.05
N VAL A 21 -29.56 5.10 -20.88
CA VAL A 21 -29.00 4.35 -19.74
C VAL A 21 -28.80 2.87 -20.07
N VAL A 22 -29.78 2.22 -20.70
CA VAL A 22 -29.64 0.81 -21.08
C VAL A 22 -28.58 0.64 -22.16
N LEU A 23 -28.47 1.56 -23.12
CA LEU A 23 -27.43 1.52 -24.14
C LEU A 23 -26.04 1.67 -23.53
N VAL A 24 -25.85 2.62 -22.60
CA VAL A 24 -24.59 2.79 -21.86
C VAL A 24 -24.29 1.57 -21.00
N ALA A 25 -25.27 1.04 -20.27
CA ALA A 25 -25.10 -0.15 -19.44
C ALA A 25 -24.73 -1.38 -20.28
N GLY A 26 -25.40 -1.58 -21.42
CA GLY A 26 -25.08 -2.66 -22.37
C GLY A 26 -23.69 -2.52 -22.98
N LEU A 27 -23.29 -1.29 -23.33
CA LEU A 27 -21.94 -1.00 -23.83
C LEU A 27 -20.88 -1.31 -22.76
N LEU A 28 -21.09 -0.87 -21.52
CA LEU A 28 -20.20 -1.14 -20.39
C LEU A 28 -20.13 -2.64 -20.11
N LEU A 29 -21.24 -3.37 -20.17
CA LEU A 29 -21.27 -4.81 -19.97
C LEU A 29 -20.51 -5.56 -21.07
N GLY A 30 -20.70 -5.15 -22.33
CA GLY A 30 -19.94 -5.70 -23.46
C GLY A 30 -18.45 -5.41 -23.34
N LEU A 31 -18.08 -4.19 -22.95
CA LEU A 31 -16.69 -3.79 -22.72
C LEU A 31 -16.09 -4.56 -21.54
N ALA A 32 -16.84 -4.73 -20.44
CA ALA A 32 -16.44 -5.54 -19.29
C ALA A 32 -16.26 -7.00 -19.67
N PHE A 33 -17.10 -7.55 -20.54
CA PHE A 33 -16.96 -8.92 -21.05
C PHE A 33 -15.70 -9.07 -21.91
N LEU A 34 -15.38 -8.04 -22.71
CA LEU A 34 -14.17 -8.01 -23.53
C LEU A 34 -12.89 -7.79 -22.70
N LEU A 35 -12.99 -7.00 -21.63
CA LEU A 35 -11.91 -6.80 -20.65
C LEU A 35 -11.79 -7.96 -19.66
N MET A 36 -12.85 -8.75 -19.43
CA MET A 36 -12.86 -9.90 -18.52
C MET A 36 -11.69 -10.86 -18.77
N PRO A 37 -11.39 -11.32 -20.00
CA PRO A 37 -10.22 -12.18 -20.22
C PRO A 37 -8.94 -11.49 -19.79
N PHE A 38 -8.75 -10.21 -20.10
CA PHE A 38 -7.56 -9.46 -19.71
C PHE A 38 -7.46 -9.26 -18.19
N SER A 39 -8.59 -9.04 -17.52
CA SER A 39 -8.66 -8.89 -16.06
C SER A 39 -8.39 -10.23 -15.36
N VAL A 40 -8.93 -11.33 -15.88
CA VAL A 40 -8.72 -12.68 -15.35
C VAL A 40 -7.27 -13.14 -15.55
N PHE A 41 -6.69 -12.93 -16.74
CA PHE A 41 -5.30 -13.32 -16.99
C PHE A 41 -4.30 -12.39 -16.30
N GLY A 42 -4.57 -11.10 -16.21
CA GLY A 42 -3.70 -10.13 -15.54
C GLY A 42 -3.67 -10.28 -14.02
N VAL A 43 -4.83 -10.47 -13.37
CA VAL A 43 -4.90 -10.68 -11.92
C VAL A 43 -4.40 -12.07 -11.54
N LYS A 44 -4.72 -13.12 -12.31
CA LYS A 44 -4.21 -14.48 -12.05
C LYS A 44 -2.69 -14.57 -12.18
N GLY A 45 -2.10 -14.02 -13.24
CA GLY A 45 -0.64 -14.01 -13.39
C GLY A 45 0.08 -13.20 -12.31
N ARG A 46 -0.53 -12.12 -11.82
CA ARG A 46 0.00 -11.32 -10.69
C ARG A 46 -0.08 -12.09 -9.38
N LEU A 47 -1.18 -12.82 -9.14
CA LEU A 47 -1.35 -13.69 -7.99
C LEU A 47 -0.35 -14.86 -8.01
N ASP A 48 -0.21 -15.55 -9.14
CA ASP A 48 0.75 -16.66 -9.28
C ASP A 48 2.19 -16.17 -9.01
N ALA A 49 2.54 -14.96 -9.48
CA ALA A 49 3.84 -14.35 -9.19
C ALA A 49 4.01 -13.97 -7.72
N ILE A 50 2.96 -13.47 -7.07
CA ILE A 50 2.96 -13.13 -5.64
C ILE A 50 3.03 -14.39 -4.77
N GLU A 51 2.38 -15.48 -5.17
CA GLU A 51 2.43 -16.77 -4.47
C GLU A 51 3.84 -17.36 -4.49
N ALA A 52 4.50 -17.34 -5.66
CA ALA A 52 5.90 -17.74 -5.76
C ALA A 52 6.83 -16.87 -4.89
N GLN A 53 6.57 -15.56 -4.82
CA GLN A 53 7.33 -14.64 -3.95
C GLN A 53 7.08 -14.91 -2.46
N LEU A 54 5.85 -15.23 -2.07
CA LEU A 54 5.50 -15.58 -0.70
C LEU A 54 6.16 -16.88 -0.24
N ASP A 55 6.24 -17.88 -1.11
CA ASP A 55 6.92 -19.14 -0.81
C ASP A 55 8.42 -18.95 -0.59
N GLU A 56 9.07 -18.14 -1.42
CA GLU A 56 10.48 -17.78 -1.25
C GLU A 56 10.71 -17.03 0.08
N LEU A 57 9.89 -16.01 0.38
CA LEU A 57 9.99 -15.27 1.65
C LEU A 57 9.73 -16.15 2.87
N HIS A 58 8.79 -17.10 2.79
CA HIS A 58 8.57 -18.08 3.85
C HIS A 58 9.76 -19.03 4.02
N ALA A 59 10.43 -19.42 2.94
CA ALA A 59 11.64 -20.24 3.00
C ALA A 59 12.79 -19.46 3.64
N GLU A 60 12.98 -18.19 3.27
CA GLU A 60 13.96 -17.29 3.89
C GLU A 60 13.68 -17.10 5.38
N LEU A 61 12.42 -16.83 5.76
CA LEU A 61 12.02 -16.67 7.16
C LEU A 61 12.24 -17.94 7.98
N ARG A 62 11.94 -19.13 7.44
CA ARG A 62 12.26 -20.40 8.12
C ARG A 62 13.77 -20.59 8.29
N GLY A 63 14.56 -20.24 7.27
CA GLY A 63 16.02 -20.27 7.36
C GLY A 63 16.55 -19.34 8.45
N LEU A 64 16.06 -18.10 8.47
CA LEU A 64 16.40 -17.12 9.50
C LEU A 64 15.95 -17.57 10.89
N ALA A 65 14.72 -18.08 11.04
CA ALA A 65 14.20 -18.55 12.33
C ALA A 65 15.03 -19.68 12.94
N LEU A 66 15.55 -20.59 12.11
CA LEU A 66 16.46 -21.65 12.55
C LEU A 66 17.83 -21.12 12.99
N GLN A 67 18.29 -20.00 12.42
CA GLN A 67 19.50 -19.29 12.84
C GLN A 67 19.29 -18.32 14.01
N LEU A 68 18.04 -17.92 14.28
CA LEU A 68 17.66 -16.94 15.30
C LEU A 68 16.94 -17.51 16.55
N PRO A 69 17.23 -18.72 17.08
CA PRO A 69 16.58 -19.16 18.31
C PRO A 69 16.81 -18.19 19.49
N ASP A 70 17.87 -17.37 19.43
CA ASP A 70 18.18 -16.36 20.44
C ASP A 70 17.49 -14.99 20.22
N LEU A 71 17.04 -14.66 19.00
CA LEU A 71 16.26 -13.45 18.73
C LEU A 71 14.75 -13.67 18.89
N SER A 72 14.24 -14.88 18.58
CA SER A 72 12.84 -15.25 18.85
C SER A 72 12.52 -15.19 20.35
N ARG A 73 13.42 -15.71 21.20
CA ARG A 73 13.29 -15.63 22.67
C ARG A 73 13.33 -14.18 23.19
N ARG A 74 14.09 -13.30 22.52
CA ARG A 74 14.11 -11.86 22.84
C ARG A 74 12.84 -11.15 22.38
N HIS A 75 12.27 -11.50 21.24
CA HIS A 75 11.01 -10.93 20.75
C HIS A 75 9.83 -11.31 21.66
N THR A 76 9.73 -12.56 22.09
CA THR A 76 8.67 -12.98 23.05
C THR A 76 8.82 -12.28 24.40
N LEU A 77 10.05 -12.09 24.87
CA LEU A 77 10.33 -11.32 26.09
C LEU A 77 9.94 -9.84 25.97
N VAL A 78 10.15 -9.21 24.80
CA VAL A 78 9.78 -7.81 24.57
C VAL A 78 8.26 -7.63 24.41
N GLU A 79 7.57 -8.58 23.77
CA GLU A 79 6.09 -8.58 23.66
C GLU A 79 5.42 -8.66 25.04
N ASP A 80 5.95 -9.51 25.94
CA ASP A 80 5.51 -9.63 27.34
C ASP A 80 5.87 -8.38 28.19
N ASP A 81 6.97 -7.69 27.86
CA ASP A 81 7.43 -6.47 28.53
C ASP A 81 6.54 -5.25 28.18
N TRP A 82 5.88 -5.23 27.02
CA TRP A 82 4.92 -4.17 26.65
C TRP A 82 3.63 -4.19 27.48
N ALA A 83 3.30 -5.29 28.16
CA ALA A 83 2.17 -5.39 29.07
C ALA A 83 2.44 -4.78 30.46
N THR A 84 3.72 -4.54 30.79
CA THR A 84 4.12 -3.97 32.08
C THR A 84 4.63 -2.54 31.84
N PRO A 85 3.97 -1.50 32.38
CA PRO A 85 4.54 -0.16 32.31
C PRO A 85 5.90 -0.18 33.01
N PRO A 86 6.99 0.28 32.36
CA PRO A 86 8.31 0.24 32.96
C PRO A 86 8.26 1.04 34.27
N PRO A 87 8.79 0.51 35.39
CA PRO A 87 8.98 1.34 36.57
C PRO A 87 9.85 2.52 36.14
N ARG A 88 9.38 3.74 36.39
CA ARG A 88 10.13 4.97 36.12
C ARG A 88 11.44 4.90 36.91
N SER A 89 12.49 4.35 36.28
CA SER A 89 13.84 4.41 36.79
C SER A 89 14.21 5.88 36.92
N ALA A 90 14.40 6.31 38.16
CA ALA A 90 14.98 7.60 38.46
C ALA A 90 16.30 7.74 37.69
N ALA A 91 16.35 8.75 36.81
CA ALA A 91 17.52 9.30 36.14
C ALA A 91 18.80 8.44 36.20
N ALA A 92 18.87 7.43 35.33
CA ALA A 92 20.15 6.82 34.99
C ALA A 92 20.86 7.76 34.00
N GLU A 93 22.00 8.30 34.43
CA GLU A 93 22.86 9.19 33.65
C GLU A 93 23.32 8.49 32.35
N PRO A 94 23.28 9.16 31.18
CA PRO A 94 23.55 8.50 29.90
C PRO A 94 25.03 8.11 29.78
N PRO A 95 25.36 6.87 29.38
CA PRO A 95 26.75 6.50 29.10
C PRO A 95 27.27 7.27 27.88
N PRO A 96 28.58 7.61 27.85
CA PRO A 96 29.18 8.36 26.75
C PRO A 96 29.07 7.59 25.44
N ARG A 97 28.43 8.21 24.44
CA ARG A 97 28.25 7.64 23.10
C ARG A 97 29.59 7.64 22.37
N SER A 98 30.24 6.47 22.28
CA SER A 98 31.29 6.25 21.30
C SER A 98 30.65 6.00 19.94
N THR A 99 30.59 7.03 19.08
CA THR A 99 30.17 6.85 17.68
C THR A 99 31.31 6.21 16.89
N PRO A 100 31.14 5.01 16.31
CA PRO A 100 32.09 4.51 15.33
C PRO A 100 32.12 5.42 14.09
N PRO A 101 33.26 5.52 13.38
CA PRO A 101 33.33 6.32 12.16
C PRO A 101 32.35 5.77 11.12
N VAL A 102 31.50 6.66 10.62
CA VAL A 102 30.49 6.33 9.59
C VAL A 102 31.23 5.85 8.33
N PRO A 103 30.92 4.65 7.80
CA PRO A 103 31.50 4.20 6.55
C PRO A 103 31.05 5.11 5.39
N PRO A 104 31.91 5.33 4.38
CA PRO A 104 31.55 6.17 3.24
C PRO A 104 30.32 5.60 2.52
N PRO A 105 29.40 6.47 2.04
CA PRO A 105 28.19 6.02 1.39
C PRO A 105 28.51 5.26 0.09
N PRO A 106 27.78 4.17 -0.23
CA PRO A 106 27.94 3.48 -1.49
C PRO A 106 27.65 4.41 -2.68
N ALA A 107 28.56 4.44 -3.64
CA ALA A 107 28.47 5.25 -4.86
C ALA A 107 27.46 4.64 -5.83
N TRP A 108 26.17 4.89 -5.58
CA TRP A 108 25.13 4.61 -6.55
C TRP A 108 25.16 5.68 -7.67
N PRO A 109 24.99 5.30 -8.95
CA PRO A 109 24.75 6.30 -10.00
C PRO A 109 23.49 7.08 -9.65
N GLY A 110 23.67 8.37 -9.36
CA GLY A 110 22.59 9.24 -8.92
C GLY A 110 21.51 9.37 -10.00
N PRO A 111 20.22 9.35 -9.63
CA PRO A 111 19.15 9.66 -10.57
C PRO A 111 19.32 11.09 -11.11
N PRO A 112 18.90 11.36 -12.36
CA PRO A 112 19.05 12.68 -12.98
C PRO A 112 18.45 13.76 -12.08
N ARG A 113 19.25 14.78 -11.78
CA ARG A 113 18.82 15.97 -11.04
C ARG A 113 17.69 16.66 -11.81
N GLY A 114 16.46 16.43 -11.36
CA GLY A 114 15.29 17.14 -11.87
C GLY A 114 14.03 16.31 -11.68
N SER A 115 13.11 16.82 -10.87
CA SER A 115 11.76 16.28 -10.65
C SER A 115 11.65 15.14 -9.63
N ARG A 116 11.98 15.45 -8.36
CA ARG A 116 11.21 14.89 -7.25
C ARG A 116 10.27 15.99 -6.75
N ALA A 117 9.05 15.99 -7.24
CA ALA A 117 7.95 16.67 -6.57
C ALA A 117 7.59 15.81 -5.36
N GLU A 118 8.21 16.06 -4.20
CA GLU A 118 7.63 15.55 -2.96
C GLU A 118 6.31 16.31 -2.75
N PRO A 119 5.17 15.62 -2.69
CA PRO A 119 3.93 16.26 -2.27
C PRO A 119 4.13 16.68 -0.83
N ARG A 120 4.11 17.98 -0.57
CA ARG A 120 4.12 18.52 0.79
C ARG A 120 2.87 18.01 1.49
N LEU A 121 3.05 17.04 2.36
CA LEU A 121 2.00 16.51 3.20
C LEU A 121 1.83 17.51 4.34
N ASP A 122 0.98 18.51 4.16
CA ASP A 122 0.63 19.47 5.20
C ASP A 122 -0.20 18.75 6.27
N TRP A 123 0.46 18.32 7.35
CA TRP A 123 -0.22 17.71 8.49
C TRP A 123 -0.98 18.79 9.27
N PRO A 124 -2.29 18.64 9.55
CA PRO A 124 -3.07 19.62 10.27
C PRO A 124 -2.64 19.62 11.75
N GLY A 125 -1.68 20.49 12.08
CA GLY A 125 -1.15 20.63 13.44
C GLY A 125 -0.03 21.67 13.60
N ASP A 126 0.55 22.19 12.51
CA ASP A 126 1.63 23.19 12.56
C ASP A 126 1.14 24.64 12.79
N GLY A 127 0.10 24.78 13.62
CA GLY A 127 -0.56 26.04 13.98
C GLY A 127 -0.28 26.47 15.41
N ARG A 128 0.93 26.22 15.94
CA ARG A 128 1.29 26.68 17.29
C ARG A 128 2.34 27.78 17.26
N GLY A 129 1.87 29.01 17.31
CA GLY A 129 2.70 30.16 17.65
C GLY A 129 2.08 31.51 17.31
N GLU A 130 0.96 31.87 17.95
CA GLU A 130 0.63 33.29 18.09
C GLU A 130 1.76 34.03 18.82
N PRO A 131 2.23 35.18 18.32
CA PRO A 131 2.81 36.20 19.18
C PRO A 131 1.72 37.22 19.51
N ARG A 132 1.27 37.19 20.77
CA ARG A 132 0.63 38.32 21.44
C ARG A 132 1.42 39.60 21.17
N ARG A 133 0.76 40.64 20.65
CA ARG A 133 1.04 42.05 20.97
C ARG A 133 -0.24 42.86 20.86
#